data_AF-J9EB14-F1
#
_entry.id   AF-J9EB14-F1
#
_cell.length_a   1.000
_cell.length_b   1.000
_cell.length_c   1.000
_cell.angle_alpha   90.00
_cell.angle_beta   90.00
_cell.angle_gamma   90.00
#
_symmetry.space_group_name_H-M   'P 1'
#
loop_
_entity.id
_entity.type
_entity.pdbx_description
1 polymer ?
#
loop_
_entity_poly.entity_id
_entity_poly.type
_entity_poly.pdbx_seq_one_letter_code
_entity_poly.pdbx_strand_id
1 'polypeptide(L)'
;MSTGNVSPQTDLRTVEEPDDWLRFGNPWEKSRPEYMLPINFYGKVEKDANGKSKWVNTQLMFAMPYDTPVPGFRNNVVNTLRLWSAKAE
;
A
#
# COMPACT_ATOMS: atom_id res chain seq x y z
N MET A 1 -48.58 -31.56 0.36
CA MET A 1 -48.17 -30.75 -0.81
C MET A 1 -47.11 -29.77 -0.33
N SER A 2 -46.01 -29.68 -1.07
CA SER A 2 -44.71 -29.09 -0.69
C SER A 2 -44.79 -27.60 -0.33
N THR A 3 -44.26 -27.21 0.84
CA THR A 3 -43.88 -25.83 1.13
C THR A 3 -42.51 -25.58 0.49
N GLY A 4 -42.49 -24.97 -0.69
CA GLY A 4 -41.25 -24.63 -1.39
C GLY A 4 -40.45 -23.59 -0.63
N ASN A 5 -39.24 -23.94 -0.20
CA ASN A 5 -38.25 -22.99 0.27
C ASN A 5 -37.88 -22.06 -0.90
N VAL A 6 -38.23 -20.78 -0.77
CA VAL A 6 -37.79 -19.74 -1.69
C VAL A 6 -36.32 -19.45 -1.36
N SER A 7 -35.41 -19.88 -2.23
CA SER A 7 -34.02 -19.44 -2.18
C SER A 7 -33.96 -17.91 -2.22
N PRO A 8 -33.12 -17.24 -1.41
CA PRO A 8 -33.01 -15.79 -1.47
C PRO A 8 -32.56 -15.42 -2.88
N GLN A 9 -33.38 -14.66 -3.61
CA GLN A 9 -32.93 -14.05 -4.86
C GLN A 9 -31.78 -13.11 -4.50
N THR A 10 -30.57 -13.47 -4.93
CA THR A 10 -29.45 -12.52 -4.95
C THR A 10 -29.89 -11.32 -5.77
N ASP A 11 -29.89 -10.13 -5.16
CA ASP A 11 -30.10 -8.87 -5.87
C ASP A 11 -29.11 -8.81 -7.03
N LEU A 12 -29.58 -8.63 -8.27
CA LEU A 12 -28.75 -8.64 -9.50
C LEU A 12 -27.84 -7.41 -9.63
N ARG A 13 -27.64 -6.68 -8.54
CA ARG A 13 -26.79 -5.50 -8.47
C ARG A 13 -25.38 -5.91 -8.09
N THR A 14 -24.39 -5.27 -8.70
CA THR A 14 -23.00 -5.40 -8.27
C THR A 14 -22.87 -4.91 -6.82
N VAL A 15 -22.26 -5.75 -5.99
CA VAL A 15 -21.90 -5.43 -4.61
C VAL A 15 -20.38 -5.44 -4.53
N GLU A 16 -19.80 -4.36 -4.00
CA GLU A 16 -18.36 -4.26 -3.77
C GLU A 16 -18.00 -4.96 -2.45
N GLU A 17 -16.97 -5.80 -2.49
CA GLU A 17 -16.42 -6.47 -1.32
C GLU A 17 -14.91 -6.22 -1.25
N PRO A 18 -14.34 -6.08 -0.03
CA PRO A 18 -12.90 -5.92 0.11
C PRO A 18 -12.16 -7.19 -0.34
N ASP A 19 -11.03 -7.00 -1.00
CA ASP A 19 -10.15 -8.10 -1.39
C ASP A 19 -9.30 -8.58 -0.20
N ASP A 20 -9.29 -9.89 0.03
CA ASP A 20 -8.58 -10.56 1.12
C ASP A 20 -7.18 -11.09 0.70
N TRP A 21 -6.63 -10.69 -0.44
CA TRP A 21 -5.37 -11.17 -1.03
C TRP A 21 -4.15 -11.15 -0.10
N LEU A 22 -4.04 -10.16 0.79
CA LEU A 22 -2.92 -10.04 1.74
C LEU A 22 -3.20 -10.65 3.12
N ARG A 23 -4.35 -11.30 3.31
CA ARG A 23 -4.76 -11.86 4.60
C ARG A 23 -3.74 -12.81 5.21
N PHE A 24 -3.07 -13.60 4.38
CA PHE A 24 -2.01 -14.54 4.79
C PHE A 24 -0.60 -14.07 4.37
N GLY A 25 -0.47 -12.81 3.97
CA GLY A 25 0.74 -12.25 3.38
C GLY A 25 0.95 -12.67 1.91
N ASN A 26 1.92 -12.03 1.27
CA ASN A 26 2.31 -12.32 -0.10
C ASN A 26 3.69 -13.04 -0.10
N PRO A 27 3.80 -14.30 -0.53
CA PRO A 27 5.07 -15.02 -0.49
C PRO A 27 6.11 -14.47 -1.48
N TRP A 28 5.69 -13.65 -2.44
CA TRP A 28 6.56 -13.08 -3.47
C TRP A 28 7.22 -11.77 -3.07
N GLU A 29 6.79 -11.15 -1.97
CA GLU A 29 7.36 -9.89 -1.52
C GLU A 29 8.33 -10.10 -0.36
N LYS A 30 9.40 -9.30 -0.36
CA LYS A 30 10.34 -9.22 0.74
C LYS A 30 10.31 -7.83 1.35
N SER A 31 10.00 -7.76 2.64
CA SER A 31 10.09 -6.51 3.41
C SER A 31 11.54 -6.05 3.56
N ARG A 32 11.73 -4.73 3.48
CA ARG A 32 13.05 -4.07 3.53
C ARG A 32 13.08 -2.92 4.57
N PRO A 33 12.96 -3.22 5.87
CA PRO A 33 12.93 -2.19 6.92
C PRO A 33 14.16 -1.28 6.93
N GLU A 34 15.30 -1.77 6.47
CA GLU A 34 16.55 -1.02 6.34
C GLU A 34 16.47 0.16 5.36
N TYR A 35 15.47 0.20 4.48
CA TYR A 35 15.23 1.27 3.50
C TYR A 35 13.96 2.08 3.79
N MET A 36 13.48 2.07 5.03
CA MET A 36 12.30 2.84 5.42
C MET A 36 12.55 4.35 5.29
N LEU A 37 11.57 5.08 4.74
CA LEU A 37 11.69 6.51 4.49
C LEU A 37 10.67 7.32 5.31
N PRO A 38 11.10 8.42 5.96
CA PRO A 38 10.19 9.36 6.59
C PRO A 38 9.46 10.20 5.53
N ILE A 39 8.14 10.23 5.60
CA ILE A 39 7.25 11.01 4.75
C ILE A 39 6.47 11.98 5.64
N ASN A 40 6.62 13.26 5.37
CA ASN A 40 5.90 14.31 6.09
C ASN A 40 4.55 14.60 5.43
N PHE A 41 3.51 14.81 6.24
CA PHE A 41 2.20 15.27 5.81
C PHE A 41 1.83 16.57 6.52
N TYR A 42 0.90 17.32 5.93
CA TYR A 42 0.38 18.58 6.46
C TYR A 42 1.47 19.64 6.68
N GLY A 43 1.47 20.32 7.83
CA GLY A 43 2.42 21.37 8.17
C GLY A 43 2.30 22.61 7.31
N LYS A 44 3.38 23.40 7.31
CA LYS A 44 3.48 24.66 6.56
C LYS A 44 4.92 25.00 6.22
N VAL A 45 5.11 25.82 5.20
CA VAL A 45 6.44 26.35 4.84
C VAL A 45 6.69 27.64 5.61
N GLU A 46 7.81 27.70 6.32
CA GLU A 46 8.34 28.91 6.93
C GLU A 46 9.65 29.30 6.24
N LYS A 47 9.96 30.60 6.15
CA LYS A 47 11.25 31.08 5.63
C LYS A 47 12.18 31.44 6.78
N ASP A 48 13.44 31.02 6.70
CA ASP A 48 14.45 31.44 7.65
C ASP A 48 14.94 32.88 7.37
N ALA A 49 15.83 33.39 8.24
CA ALA A 49 16.37 34.75 8.13
C ALA A 49 17.16 34.99 6.82
N ASN A 50 17.62 33.93 6.15
CA ASN A 50 18.31 33.96 4.87
C ASN A 50 17.35 33.76 3.68
N GLY A 51 16.04 33.67 3.93
CA GLY A 51 15.01 33.46 2.92
C GLY A 51 14.83 32.01 2.46
N LYS A 52 15.52 31.03 3.09
CA LYS A 52 15.40 29.61 2.74
C LYS A 52 14.12 29.03 3.32
N SER A 53 13.37 28.31 2.50
CA SER A 53 12.14 27.62 2.91
C SER A 53 12.45 26.36 3.73
N LYS A 54 11.74 26.19 4.85
CA LYS A 54 11.73 25.00 5.70
C LYS A 54 10.28 24.53 5.89
N TRP A 55 10.04 23.24 5.72
CA TRP A 55 8.74 22.63 6.01
C TRP A 55 8.70 22.23 7.50
N VAL A 56 7.73 22.73 8.24
CA VAL A 56 7.62 22.56 9.69
C VAL A 56 6.20 22.17 10.12
N ASN A 57 6.06 21.72 11.37
CA ASN A 57 4.80 21.29 12.00
C ASN A 57 4.07 20.19 11.21
N THR A 58 4.83 19.24 10.67
CA THR A 58 4.34 18.12 9.88
C THR A 58 3.94 16.95 10.77
N GLN A 59 3.09 16.08 10.24
CA GLN A 59 2.87 14.74 10.80
C GLN A 59 3.78 13.77 10.07
N LEU A 60 4.51 12.96 10.82
CA LEU A 60 5.45 11.99 10.28
C LEU A 60 4.73 10.67 10.02
N MET A 61 4.94 10.11 8.82
CA MET A 61 4.54 8.76 8.45
C MET A 61 5.74 8.05 7.83
N PHE A 62 5.81 6.73 7.93
CA PHE A 62 6.89 5.96 7.34
C PHE A 62 6.41 5.19 6.11
N ALA A 63 7.21 5.24 5.05
CA ALA A 63 7.04 4.38 3.89
C ALA A 63 7.94 3.14 4.07
N MET A 64 7.31 1.97 4.25
CA MET A 64 7.98 0.68 4.37
C MET A 64 8.04 -0.01 3.00
N PRO A 65 9.23 -0.30 2.45
CA PRO A 65 9.33 -0.94 1.15
C PRO A 65 9.17 -2.47 1.20
N TYR A 66 8.50 -3.00 0.18
CA TYR A 66 8.33 -4.42 -0.13
C TYR A 66 8.77 -4.67 -1.57
N ASP A 67 9.75 -5.54 -1.76
CA ASP A 67 10.32 -5.87 -3.08
C ASP A 67 9.74 -7.17 -3.62
N THR A 68 9.24 -7.13 -4.85
CA THR A 68 8.78 -8.30 -5.61
C THR A 68 9.69 -8.48 -6.84
N PRO A 69 10.39 -9.63 -6.99
CA PRO A 69 11.21 -9.88 -8.17
C PRO A 69 10.36 -10.11 -9.41
N VAL A 70 10.75 -9.52 -10.54
CA VAL A 70 10.09 -9.63 -11.84
C VAL A 70 11.07 -10.26 -12.83
N PRO A 71 11.06 -11.59 -12.99
CA PRO A 71 11.98 -12.30 -13.87
C PRO A 71 11.62 -12.09 -15.35
N GLY A 72 12.63 -11.73 -16.16
CA GLY A 72 12.50 -11.62 -17.61
C GLY A 72 12.56 -12.99 -18.30
N PHE A 73 11.83 -13.13 -19.40
CA PHE A 73 11.85 -14.35 -20.19
C PHE A 73 13.16 -14.49 -20.97
N ARG A 74 13.92 -15.57 -20.72
CA ARG A 74 15.13 -15.98 -21.47
C ARG A 74 16.23 -14.92 -21.58
N ASN A 75 16.37 -14.02 -20.62
CA ASN A 75 17.39 -12.95 -20.68
C ASN A 75 18.27 -12.85 -19.43
N ASN A 76 18.13 -13.75 -18.44
CA ASN A 76 18.87 -13.72 -17.17
C ASN A 76 18.81 -12.38 -16.43
N VAL A 77 17.76 -11.58 -16.68
CA VAL A 77 17.52 -10.29 -16.02
C VAL A 77 16.33 -10.45 -15.08
N VAL A 78 16.48 -9.97 -13.85
CA VAL A 78 15.39 -9.87 -12.87
C VAL A 78 15.30 -8.42 -12.42
N ASN A 79 14.15 -7.79 -12.69
CA ASN A 79 13.85 -6.45 -12.20
C ASN A 79 13.21 -6.51 -10.81
N THR A 80 13.16 -5.39 -10.11
CA THR A 80 12.47 -5.28 -8.82
C THR A 80 11.27 -4.34 -8.94
N LEU A 81 10.08 -4.84 -8.60
CA LEU A 81 8.92 -4.00 -8.31
C LEU A 81 8.93 -3.68 -6.82
N ARG A 82 9.07 -2.41 -6.45
CA ARG A 82 9.00 -1.95 -5.06
C ARG A 82 7.65 -1.31 -4.78
N LEU A 83 6.90 -1.88 -3.85
CA LEU A 83 5.67 -1.31 -3.31
C LEU A 83 5.93 -0.73 -1.92
N TRP A 84 5.21 0.33 -1.55
CA TRP A 84 5.39 1.02 -0.27
C TRP A 84 4.14 0.89 0.58
N SER A 85 4.30 0.34 1.79
CA SER A 85 3.26 0.32 2.81
C SER A 85 3.42 1.53 3.72
N ALA A 86 2.36 2.33 3.85
CA ALA A 86 2.28 3.38 4.86
C ALA A 86 2.25 2.76 6.26
N LYS A 87 3.13 3.24 7.15
CA LYS A 87 3.19 2.86 8.56
C LYS A 87 3.16 4.12 9.43
N ALA A 88 2.33 4.11 10.47
CA ALA A 88 2.41 5.09 11.54
C ALA A 88 3.41 4.60 12.61
N GLU A 89 3.89 5.52 13.44
CA GLU A 89 4.61 5.17 14.68
C GLU A 89 3.73 4.41 15.67
#